data_AF-A0A176ZD48-F1
#
_entry.id   AF-A0A176ZD48-F1
#
_cell.length_a   1.000
_cell.length_b   1.000
_cell.length_c   1.000
_cell.angle_alpha   90.00
_cell.angle_beta   90.00
_cell.angle_gamma   90.00
#
_symmetry.space_group_name_H-M   'P 1'
#
loop_
_entity.id
_entity.type
_entity.pdbx_description
1 polymer ?
#
loop_
_entity_poly.entity_id
_entity_poly.type
_entity_poly.pdbx_seq_one_letter_code
_entity_poly.pdbx_strand_id
1 'polypeptide(L)'
;MGPIENFLTEMREQPCIGSELVDQLEGAHRAMEAEALSNMHARELLRAINWITAHTERSIVERLDQIQRLTSFKTHVILNMPHFTGWT
;
A
#
# COMPACT_ATOMS: atom_id res chain seq x y z
N MET A 1 8.15 6.90 -12.06
CA MET A 1 7.50 5.79 -11.34
C MET A 1 7.31 6.24 -9.91
N GLY A 2 6.13 6.07 -9.35
CA GLY A 2 5.87 6.38 -7.96
C GLY A 2 6.38 5.28 -7.02
N PRO A 3 6.27 5.49 -5.70
CA PRO A 3 6.78 4.55 -4.70
C PRO A 3 6.18 3.15 -4.82
N ILE A 4 4.88 3.05 -5.12
CA ILE A 4 4.22 1.75 -5.26
C ILE A 4 4.59 1.03 -6.56
N GLU A 5 4.82 1.74 -7.67
CA GLU A 5 5.26 1.11 -8.92
C GLU A 5 6.69 0.58 -8.81
N ASN A 6 7.55 1.27 -8.06
CA ASN A 6 8.89 0.78 -7.74
C ASN A 6 8.79 -0.49 -6.88
N PHE A 7 7.94 -0.48 -5.85
CA PHE A 7 7.71 -1.65 -5.00
C PHE A 7 7.15 -2.86 -5.76
N LEU A 8 6.20 -2.66 -6.67
CA LEU A 8 5.67 -3.73 -7.52
C LEU A 8 6.76 -4.29 -8.45
N THR A 9 7.65 -3.43 -8.96
CA THR A 9 8.82 -3.86 -9.75
C THR A 9 9.77 -4.71 -8.91
N GLU A 10 10.12 -4.24 -7.70
CA GLU A 10 10.94 -4.99 -6.75
C GLU A 10 10.35 -6.37 -6.42
N MET A 11 9.02 -6.45 -6.27
CA MET A 11 8.32 -7.72 -6.04
C MET A 11 8.42 -8.68 -7.23
N ARG A 12 8.36 -8.17 -8.48
CA ARG A 12 8.51 -9.01 -9.69
C ARG A 12 9.91 -9.60 -9.82
N GLU A 13 10.92 -8.92 -9.29
CA GLU A 13 12.30 -9.38 -9.31
C GLU A 13 12.56 -10.50 -8.28
N GLN A 14 11.64 -10.75 -7.35
CA GLN A 14 11.77 -11.82 -6.35
C GLN A 14 11.29 -13.17 -6.91
N PRO A 15 12.16 -14.19 -7.03
CA PRO A 15 11.77 -15.50 -7.58
C PRO A 15 10.73 -16.26 -6.74
N CYS A 16 10.61 -15.90 -5.46
CA CYS A 16 9.68 -16.53 -4.52
C CYS A 16 8.30 -15.88 -4.48
N ILE A 17 8.11 -14.73 -5.13
CA ILE A 17 6.83 -14.04 -5.22
C ILE A 17 6.20 -14.42 -6.55
N GLY A 18 5.06 -15.12 -6.49
CA GLY A 18 4.33 -15.50 -7.70
C GLY A 18 3.90 -14.26 -8.49
N SER A 19 4.14 -14.25 -9.81
CA SER A 19 3.78 -13.13 -10.69
C SER A 19 2.30 -12.76 -10.60
N GLU A 20 1.44 -13.76 -10.41
CA GLU A 20 -0.01 -13.59 -10.21
C GLU A 20 -0.33 -12.68 -9.01
N LEU A 21 0.40 -12.79 -7.90
CA LEU A 21 0.18 -11.93 -6.73
C LEU A 21 0.51 -10.47 -7.06
N VAL A 22 1.59 -10.22 -7.80
CA VAL A 22 1.97 -8.87 -8.17
C VAL A 22 0.96 -8.23 -9.11
N ASP A 23 0.43 -9.02 -10.06
CA ASP A 23 -0.61 -8.55 -10.98
C ASP A 23 -1.94 -8.25 -10.25
N GLN A 24 -2.30 -9.06 -9.25
CA GLN A 24 -3.45 -8.78 -8.38
C GLN A 24 -3.28 -7.48 -7.59
N LEU A 25 -2.09 -7.23 -7.02
CA LEU A 25 -1.78 -6.00 -6.30
C LEU A 25 -1.79 -4.77 -7.22
N GLU A 26 -1.24 -4.90 -8.43
CA GLU A 26 -1.30 -3.82 -9.44
C GLU A 26 -2.74 -3.52 -9.85
N GLY A 27 -3.56 -4.54 -10.07
CA GLY A 27 -4.99 -4.38 -10.36
C GLY A 27 -5.74 -3.69 -9.21
N ALA A 28 -5.48 -4.10 -7.97
CA ALA A 28 -6.07 -3.48 -6.78
C ALA A 28 -5.65 -2.01 -6.63
N HIS A 29 -4.37 -1.69 -6.90
CA HIS A 29 -3.89 -0.31 -6.87
C HIS A 29 -4.63 0.56 -7.88
N ARG A 30 -4.74 0.13 -9.14
CA ARG A 30 -5.46 0.90 -10.19
C ARG A 30 -6.94 1.10 -9.85
N ALA A 31 -7.60 0.08 -9.31
CA ALA A 31 -8.98 0.18 -8.87
C ALA A 31 -9.13 1.22 -7.74
N MET A 32 -8.19 1.21 -6.79
CA MET A 32 -8.16 2.16 -5.68
C MET A 32 -7.85 3.59 -6.13
N GLU A 33 -6.97 3.78 -7.13
CA GLU A 33 -6.72 5.10 -7.75
C GLU A 33 -7.99 5.65 -8.40
N ALA A 34 -8.74 4.82 -9.12
CA ALA A 34 -10.01 5.23 -9.71
C ALA A 34 -11.04 5.61 -8.62
N GLU A 35 -11.13 4.83 -7.54
CA GLU A 35 -12.02 5.12 -6.42
C GLU A 35 -11.63 6.42 -5.71
N ALA A 36 -10.34 6.64 -5.51
CA ALA A 36 -9.78 7.82 -4.86
C ALA A 36 -10.13 9.12 -5.57
N LEU A 37 -10.48 9.12 -6.86
CA LEU A 37 -10.99 10.33 -7.53
C LEU A 37 -12.24 10.88 -6.84
N SER A 38 -13.10 10.01 -6.31
CA SER A 38 -14.38 10.38 -5.70
C SER A 38 -14.47 10.09 -4.19
N ASN A 39 -13.56 9.29 -3.63
CA ASN A 39 -13.58 8.86 -2.24
C ASN A 39 -12.32 9.34 -1.48
N MET A 40 -12.51 10.21 -0.49
CA MET A 40 -11.43 10.72 0.36
C MET A 40 -10.76 9.61 1.18
N HIS A 41 -11.50 8.60 1.63
CA HIS A 41 -10.92 7.48 2.39
C HIS A 41 -10.00 6.63 1.51
N ALA A 42 -10.36 6.43 0.24
CA ALA A 42 -9.49 5.75 -0.72
C ALA A 42 -8.22 6.58 -1.00
N ARG A 43 -8.30 7.92 -1.07
CA ARG A 43 -7.11 8.78 -1.17
C ARG A 43 -6.18 8.64 0.02
N GLU A 44 -6.71 8.66 1.24
CA GLU A 44 -5.89 8.51 2.45
C GLU A 44 -5.27 7.12 2.55
N LEU A 45 -6.01 6.08 2.15
CA LEU A 45 -5.48 4.73 2.05
C LEU A 45 -4.31 4.65 1.05
N LEU A 46 -4.46 5.23 -0.15
CA LEU A 46 -3.38 5.30 -1.14
C LEU A 46 -2.17 6.08 -0.63
N ARG A 47 -2.37 7.16 0.13
CA ARG A 47 -1.27 7.91 0.75
C ARG A 47 -0.51 7.05 1.76
N ALA A 48 -1.22 6.31 2.60
CA ALA A 48 -0.61 5.41 3.56
C ALA A 48 0.14 4.26 2.88
N ILE A 49 -0.41 3.66 1.82
CA ILE A 49 0.27 2.64 1.03
C ILE A 49 1.53 3.22 0.37
N ASN A 50 1.45 4.38 -0.27
CA ASN A 50 2.61 5.04 -0.86
C ASN A 50 3.69 5.39 0.17
N TRP A 51 3.29 5.80 1.37
CA TRP A 51 4.22 6.01 2.47
C TRP A 51 4.93 4.70 2.84
N ILE A 52 4.20 3.58 3.01
CA ILE A 52 4.81 2.27 3.32
C ILE A 52 5.79 1.84 2.21
N THR A 53 5.38 1.93 0.94
CA THR A 53 6.19 1.46 -0.19
C THR A 53 7.45 2.30 -0.43
N ALA A 54 7.43 3.58 -0.03
CA ALA A 54 8.58 4.47 -0.09
C ALA A 54 9.72 4.11 0.87
N HIS A 55 9.48 3.28 1.90
CA HIS A 55 10.52 2.84 2.85
C HIS A 55 11.38 1.73 2.25
N THR A 56 12.24 2.07 1.30
CA THR A 56 13.12 1.11 0.60
C THR A 56 14.17 0.48 1.51
N GLU A 57 14.41 1.03 2.70
CA GLU A 57 15.26 0.44 3.72
C GLU A 57 14.63 -0.79 4.40
N ARG A 58 13.30 -0.99 4.24
CA ARG A 58 12.57 -2.15 4.75
C ARG A 58 12.47 -3.25 3.71
N SER A 59 12.50 -4.50 4.17
CA SER A 59 12.33 -5.64 3.28
C SER A 59 10.95 -5.63 2.61
N ILE A 60 10.85 -6.31 1.46
CA ILE A 60 9.60 -6.47 0.72
C ILE A 60 8.53 -7.13 1.61
N VAL A 61 8.92 -8.12 2.41
CA VAL A 61 8.02 -8.84 3.33
C VAL A 61 7.48 -7.92 4.42
N GLU A 62 8.31 -7.07 5.01
CA GLU A 62 7.87 -6.11 6.04
C GLU A 62 6.89 -5.08 5.47
N ARG A 63 7.16 -4.56 4.27
CA ARG A 63 6.25 -3.64 3.59
C ARG A 63 4.93 -4.33 3.22
N LEU A 64 4.95 -5.58 2.77
CA LEU A 64 3.74 -6.38 2.49
C LEU A 64 2.92 -6.63 3.75
N ASP A 65 3.55 -7.03 4.86
CA ASP A 65 2.85 -7.24 6.15
C ASP A 65 2.19 -5.94 6.63
N GLN A 66 2.86 -4.79 6.48
CA GLN A 66 2.28 -3.49 6.82
C GLN A 66 1.08 -3.13 5.95
N ILE A 67 1.17 -3.34 4.63
CA ILE A 67 0.04 -3.14 3.71
C ILE A 67 -1.13 -4.08 4.07
N GLN A 68 -0.83 -5.34 4.39
CA GLN A 68 -1.84 -6.30 4.81
C GLN A 68 -2.51 -5.85 6.11
N ARG A 69 -1.75 -5.42 7.13
CA ARG A 69 -2.31 -4.91 8.38
C ARG A 69 -3.22 -3.70 8.16
N LEU A 70 -2.80 -2.77 7.30
CA LEU A 70 -3.57 -1.58 6.93
C LEU A 70 -4.90 -1.93 6.25
N THR A 71 -4.94 -3.00 5.45
CA THR A 71 -6.13 -3.44 4.70
C THR A 71 -6.95 -4.50 5.44
N SER A 72 -6.38 -5.15 6.47
CA SER A 72 -7.01 -6.25 7.23
C SER A 72 -8.04 -5.82 8.27
N PHE A 73 -8.35 -4.53 8.39
CA PHE A 73 -9.38 -4.05 9.29
C PHE A 73 -10.75 -4.60 8.90
N LYS A 74 -11.12 -5.73 9.52
CA LYS A 74 -12.49 -6.22 9.57
C LYS A 74 -13.30 -5.22 10.39
N THR A 75 -14.02 -4.36 9.68
CA THR A 75 -15.15 -3.55 10.15
C THR A 75 -14.79 -2.26 10.89
N HIS A 76 -15.46 -1.19 10.46
CA HIS A 76 -15.44 0.20 10.96
C HIS A 76 -14.16 1.02 10.73
N VAL A 77 -14.20 1.77 9.62
CA VAL A 77 -13.53 3.06 9.44
C VAL A 77 -13.58 3.87 10.73
N ILE A 78 -12.43 4.18 11.31
CA ILE A 78 -11.97 5.49 11.79
C ILE A 78 -10.45 5.35 11.96
N LEU A 79 -9.67 5.73 10.95
CA LEU A 79 -8.27 6.09 11.16
C LEU A 79 -8.22 7.62 11.13
N ASN A 80 -8.37 8.21 12.31
CA ASN A 80 -7.78 9.51 12.58
C ASN A 80 -6.26 9.33 12.44
N MET A 81 -5.75 9.64 11.25
CA MET A 81 -4.32 9.64 10.92
C MET A 81 -3.42 10.67 11.65
N PRO A 82 -3.85 11.60 12.54
CA PRO A 82 -2.89 12.51 13.18
C PRO A 82 -1.98 11.88 14.25
N HIS A 83 -2.12 10.59 14.58
CA HIS A 83 -1.35 9.97 15.69
C HIS A 83 -0.32 8.92 15.26
N PHE A 84 -0.18 8.66 13.95
CA PHE A 84 0.88 7.76 13.45
C PHE A 84 2.16 8.48 13.02
N THR A 85 2.12 9.81 12.87
CA THR A 85 3.32 10.63 12.71
C THR A 85 3.62 11.29 14.04
N GLY A 86 4.59 10.77 14.79
CA GLY A 86 5.08 11.37 16.03
C GLY A 86 5.73 12.73 15.81
N TRP A 87 4.91 13.74 15.54
CA TRP A 87 5.26 15.15 15.48
C TRP A 87 4.34 15.87 16.47
N THR A 88 4.88 16.20 17.64
CA THR A 88 4.37 17.30 18.47
C THR A 88 4.62 18.64 17.78
#